data_AF-A0A3M1LSR7-F1
#
_entry.id   AF-A0A3M1LSR7-F1
#
_cell.length_a   1.000
_cell.length_b   1.000
_cell.length_c   1.000
_cell.angle_alpha   90.00
_cell.angle_beta   90.00
_cell.angle_gamma   90.00
#
_symmetry.space_group_name_H-M   'P 1'
#
loop_
_entity.id
_entity.type
_entity.pdbx_description
1 polymer ?
#
loop_
_entity_poly.entity_id
_entity_poly.type
_entity_poly.pdbx_seq_one_letter_code
_entity_poly.pdbx_strand_id
1 'polypeptide(L)' 'MFRDMGAAGENGNHGGPCPPVGDPPHHYVFTLYALAVPDVVAAAGIPKTGSAALFSFVLNKGLGDALLAKASFTATYGR' A
#
# COMPACT_ATOMS: atom_id res chain seq x y z
N MET A 1 -2.39 -7.51 22.35
CA MET A 1 -2.73 -6.39 21.46
C MET A 1 -2.27 -6.73 20.04
N PHE A 2 -2.88 -7.76 19.44
CA PHE A 2 -2.63 -8.26 18.06
C PHE A 2 -3.89 -8.95 17.52
N ARG A 3 -5.08 -8.54 17.96
CA ARG A 3 -6.33 -9.15 17.51
C ARG A 3 -7.37 -8.05 17.43
N ASP A 4 -7.44 -7.46 16.25
CA ASP A 4 -8.67 -6.96 15.61
C ASP A 4 -8.33 -6.08 14.41
N MET A 5 -7.48 -6.58 13.50
CA MET A 5 -7.41 -6.08 12.12
C MET A 5 -7.46 -7.26 11.14
N GLY A 6 -8.66 -7.85 11.11
CA GLY A 6 -9.23 -8.62 10.02
C GLY A 6 -8.67 -10.03 9.80
N ALA A 7 -9.56 -11.00 9.97
CA ALA A 7 -9.35 -12.40 9.67
C ALA A 7 -9.36 -12.63 8.15
N ALA A 8 -8.19 -12.76 7.53
CA ALA A 8 -7.91 -13.62 6.38
C ALA A 8 -6.44 -13.38 5.97
N GLY A 9 -5.61 -14.42 5.96
CA GLY A 9 -4.19 -14.35 5.58
C GLY A 9 -3.95 -14.07 4.09
N GLU A 10 -4.61 -13.06 3.53
CA GLU A 10 -4.42 -12.52 2.20
C GLU A 10 -3.80 -11.11 2.33
N ASN A 11 -3.14 -10.62 1.28
CA ASN A 11 -2.44 -9.32 1.25
C ASN A 11 -3.40 -8.09 1.34
N GLY A 12 -4.58 -8.24 1.94
CA GLY A 12 -5.71 -7.30 1.85
C GLY A 12 -5.91 -6.39 3.07
N ASN A 13 -5.14 -6.54 4.15
CA ASN A 13 -5.48 -5.85 5.40
C ASN A 13 -4.50 -4.72 5.75
N HIS A 14 -5.06 -3.54 5.98
CA HIS A 14 -4.33 -2.39 6.49
C HIS A 14 -4.00 -2.60 7.98
N GLY A 15 -2.71 -2.80 8.29
CA GLY A 15 -2.21 -2.72 9.66
C GLY A 15 -2.07 -1.26 10.08
N GLY A 16 -2.92 -0.81 11.00
CA GLY A 16 -2.95 0.59 11.45
C GLY A 16 -1.68 1.04 12.18
N PRO A 17 -1.59 2.33 12.52
CA PRO A 17 -0.43 2.91 13.20
C PRO A 17 -0.06 2.21 14.52
N CYS A 18 1.21 1.81 14.66
CA CYS A 18 1.76 1.27 15.89
C CYS A 18 3.20 1.78 16.14
N PRO A 19 3.40 3.09 16.31
CA PRO A 19 4.71 3.64 16.64
C PRO A 19 5.14 3.22 18.06
N PRO A 20 6.44 3.09 18.33
CA PRO A 20 6.96 2.89 19.67
C PRO A 20 6.56 4.03 20.62
N VAL A 21 6.42 3.71 21.90
CA VAL A 21 6.07 4.71 22.93
C VAL A 21 7.25 5.66 23.10
N GLY A 22 6.98 6.97 23.03
CA GLY A 22 7.99 8.01 23.24
C GLY A 22 8.88 8.33 22.03
N ASP A 23 8.71 7.62 20.90
CA ASP A 23 9.34 8.02 19.63
C ASP A 23 8.62 9.26 19.04
N PRO A 24 9.32 10.09 18.25
CA PRO A 24 8.68 11.15 17.47
C PRO A 24 7.53 10.61 16.61
N PRO A 25 6.45 11.37 16.36
CA PRO A 25 5.32 10.88 15.55
C PRO A 25 5.78 10.30 14.20
N HIS A 26 5.39 9.05 13.91
CA HIS A 26 5.72 8.40 12.66
C HIS A 26 4.91 8.99 11.52
N HIS A 27 5.51 9.07 10.33
CA HIS A 27 4.87 9.51 9.11
C HIS A 27 4.24 8.33 8.36
N TYR A 28 2.93 8.40 8.12
CA TYR A 28 2.16 7.44 7.36
C TYR A 28 1.80 8.08 6.02
N VAL A 29 2.47 7.63 4.95
CA VAL A 29 2.28 8.17 3.59
C VAL A 29 1.26 7.33 2.85
N PHE A 30 0.10 7.92 2.57
CA PHE A 30 -0.95 7.30 1.78
C PHE A 30 -0.81 7.74 0.33
N THR A 31 -0.91 6.80 -0.60
CA THR A 31 -0.82 7.08 -2.03
C THR A 31 -1.94 6.38 -2.78
N LEU A 32 -2.68 7.14 -3.57
CA LEU A 32 -3.67 6.65 -4.51
C LEU A 32 -3.09 6.70 -5.92
N TYR A 33 -3.34 5.65 -6.70
CA TYR A 33 -2.93 5.52 -8.10
C TYR A 33 -4.18 5.39 -8.96
N ALA A 34 -4.28 6.20 -10.01
CA ALA A 34 -5.31 6.07 -11.03
C ALA A 34 -4.73 5.25 -12.20
N LEU A 35 -5.36 4.13 -12.53
CA LEU A 35 -4.87 3.19 -13.54
C LEU A 35 -5.87 3.04 -14.68
N ALA A 36 -5.37 2.97 -15.92
CA ALA A 36 -6.14 2.68 -17.12
C ALA A 36 -6.32 1.17 -17.39
N VAL A 37 -6.26 0.36 -16.34
CA VAL A 37 -6.44 -1.10 -16.41
C VAL A 37 -7.47 -1.55 -15.37
N PRO A 38 -8.32 -2.52 -15.69
CA PRO A 38 -9.35 -3.02 -14.76
C PRO A 38 -8.76 -3.95 -13.68
N ASP A 39 -7.64 -4.61 -13.96
CA ASP A 39 -6.96 -5.52 -13.04
C ASP A 39 -5.45 -5.28 -13.09
N VAL A 40 -4.90 -4.76 -11.99
CA VAL A 40 -3.47 -4.45 -11.85
C VAL A 40 -2.61 -5.71 -11.76
N VAL A 41 -3.12 -6.79 -11.17
CA VAL A 41 -2.38 -8.04 -10.97
C VAL A 41 -2.17 -8.72 -12.32
N ALA A 42 -3.23 -8.80 -13.12
CA ALA A 42 -3.18 -9.33 -14.47
C ALA A 42 -2.31 -8.45 -15.39
N ALA A 43 -2.51 -7.12 -15.36
CA ALA A 43 -1.77 -6.19 -16.21
C ALA A 43 -0.26 -6.17 -15.90
N ALA A 44 0.13 -6.30 -14.62
CA ALA A 44 1.53 -6.33 -14.23
C ALA A 44 2.16 -7.73 -14.28
N GLY A 45 1.37 -8.79 -14.52
CA GLY A 45 1.86 -10.17 -14.56
C GLY A 45 2.44 -10.66 -13.23
N ILE A 46 1.94 -10.14 -12.11
CA ILE A 46 2.43 -10.49 -10.76
C ILE A 46 1.45 -11.40 -10.02
N PRO A 47 1.90 -12.22 -9.06
CA PRO A 47 0.98 -12.99 -8.23
C PRO A 47 0.24 -12.08 -7.22
N LYS A 48 -1.01 -12.42 -6.88
CA LYS A 48 -1.77 -11.76 -5.80
C LYS A 48 -1.04 -11.82 -4.44
N THR A 49 -0.23 -12.85 -4.24
CA THR A 49 0.61 -13.07 -3.06
C THR A 49 1.92 -12.27 -3.09
N GLY A 50 2.14 -11.43 -4.13
CA GLY A 50 3.32 -10.59 -4.26
C GLY A 50 3.53 -9.65 -3.06
N SER A 51 4.78 -9.30 -2.78
CA SER A 51 5.10 -8.39 -1.68
C SER A 51 4.63 -6.96 -1.95
N ALA A 52 4.41 -6.17 -0.91
CA ALA A 52 4.07 -4.76 -1.05
C ALA A 52 5.13 -3.98 -1.86
N ALA A 53 6.41 -4.36 -1.76
CA ALA A 53 7.48 -3.76 -2.56
C ALA A 53 7.33 -4.06 -4.06
N LEU A 54 6.94 -5.27 -4.43
CA LEU A 54 6.68 -5.64 -5.83
C LEU A 54 5.49 -4.85 -6.38
N PHE A 55 4.39 -4.76 -5.63
CA PHE A 55 3.23 -3.96 -6.01
C PHE A 55 3.61 -2.48 -6.19
N SER A 56 4.40 -1.91 -5.27
CA SER A 56 4.88 -0.54 -5.39
C SER A 56 5.76 -0.34 -6.63
N PHE A 57 6.66 -1.27 -6.92
CA PHE A 57 7.51 -1.21 -8.11
C PHE A 57 6.68 -1.18 -9.40
N VAL A 58 5.72 -2.10 -9.56
CA VAL A 58 4.90 -2.16 -10.78
C VAL A 58 4.02 -0.92 -10.94
N LEU A 59 3.42 -0.42 -9.84
CA LEU A 59 2.60 0.80 -9.86
C LEU A 59 3.40 2.04 -10.26
N ASN A 60 4.68 2.13 -9.87
CA ASN A 60 5.51 3.31 -10.17
C ASN A 60 6.34 3.19 -11.45
N LYS A 61 6.63 1.97 -11.91
CA LYS A 61 7.60 1.72 -13.00
C LYS A 61 7.16 0.66 -14.02
N GLY A 62 6.33 -0.30 -13.64
CA GLY A 62 5.98 -1.45 -14.48
C GLY A 62 4.79 -1.21 -15.43
N LEU A 63 3.85 -0.34 -15.06
CA LEU A 63 2.61 -0.13 -15.81
C LEU A 63 2.71 0.88 -16.96
N GLY A 64 3.81 1.63 -17.06
CA GLY A 64 4.03 2.61 -18.14
C GLY A 64 2.87 3.60 -18.27
N ASP A 65 2.35 3.76 -19.49
CA ASP A 65 1.25 4.68 -19.83
C ASP A 65 -0.09 4.30 -19.19
N ALA A 66 -0.22 3.10 -18.60
CA ALA A 66 -1.42 2.73 -17.86
C ALA A 66 -1.51 3.42 -16.49
N LEU A 67 -0.44 4.04 -15.98
CA LEU A 67 -0.51 4.93 -14.82
C LEU A 67 -0.97 6.33 -15.27
N LEU A 68 -2.21 6.68 -14.97
CA LEU A 68 -2.80 7.96 -15.36
C LEU A 68 -2.41 9.10 -14.43
N ALA A 69 -2.45 8.84 -13.12
CA ALA A 69 -2.16 9.83 -12.10
C ALA A 69 -1.81 9.19 -10.75
N LYS A 70 -1.22 10.00 -9.87
CA LYS A 70 -0.89 9.65 -8.49
C LYS A 70 -1.20 10.84 -7.58
N ALA A 71 -1.77 10.55 -6.42
CA ALA A 71 -1.99 11.53 -5.36
C ALA A 71 -1.49 10.96 -4.04
N SER A 72 -0.88 11.79 -3.19
CA SER A 72 -0.38 11.37 -1.89
C SER A 72 -0.69 12.39 -0.81
N PHE A 73 -0.93 11.92 0.41
CA PHE A 73 -0.90 12.75 1.60
C PHE A 73 -0.18 12.01 2.73
N THR A 74 0.32 12.77 3.69
CA THR A 74 1.02 12.23 4.86
C THR A 74 0.22 12.56 6.11
N ALA A 75 -0.05 11.54 6.93
CA ALA A 75 -0.57 11.70 8.28
C ALA A 75 0.52 11.35 9.29
N THR A 76 0.45 11.93 10.49
CA THR A 76 1.40 11.65 11.57
C THR A 76 0.69 11.07 12.78
N TYR A 77 1.29 10.08 13.43
CA TYR A 77 0.77 9.50 14.68
C TYR A 77 1.92 9.10 15.62
N GLY A 78 1.82 9.43 16.90
CA GLY A 78 2.74 9.06 17.99
C GLY A 78 2.00 8.39 19.14
N ARG A 79 2.69 7.61 19.97
CA ARG A 79 2.13 6.86 21.10
C ARG A 79 2.73 7.27 22.43
#